data_AF-A0A1H1U1X9-F1
#
_entry.id   AF-A0A1H1U1X9-F1
#
_cell.length_a   1.000
_cell.length_b   1.000
_cell.length_c   1.000
_cell.angle_alpha   90.00
_cell.angle_beta   90.00
_cell.angle_gamma   90.00
#
_symmetry.space_group_name_H-M   'P 1'
#
loop_
_entity.id
_entity.type
_entity.pdbx_description
1 polymer ?
#
loop_
_entity_poly.entity_id
_entity_poly.type
_entity_poly.pdbx_seq_one_letter_code
_entity_poly.pdbx_strand_id
1 'polypeptide(L)'
;MIAPFDRVTHDLESVIRQVNDKFGTSFADGPVLHERKKPLGWHAMPTELRDQIKQELDEGFSATHSKSAKLRSLLSKANDLHDEIIAVHDRHC
;
A
#
# COMPACT_ATOMS: atom_id res chain seq x y z
N MET A 1 19.83 9.69 -18.18
CA MET A 1 20.38 11.06 -18.00
C MET A 1 19.82 11.59 -16.69
N ILE A 2 20.62 11.54 -15.62
CA ILE A 2 20.27 12.12 -14.31
C ILE A 2 20.51 13.62 -14.48
N ALA A 3 19.47 14.44 -14.35
CA ALA A 3 19.63 15.90 -14.44
C ALA A 3 20.62 16.36 -13.35
N PRO A 4 21.56 17.27 -13.66
CA PRO A 4 22.50 17.79 -12.68
C PRO A 4 21.75 18.44 -11.52
N PHE A 5 22.11 18.05 -10.30
CA PHE A 5 21.47 18.46 -9.03
C PHE A 5 21.37 19.98 -8.85
N ASP A 6 22.14 20.78 -9.60
CA ASP A 6 22.10 22.24 -9.58
C ASP A 6 20.75 22.86 -10.01
N ARG A 7 19.94 22.16 -10.83
CA ARG A 7 18.60 22.64 -11.20
C ARG A 7 17.54 22.37 -10.13
N VAL A 8 17.75 21.38 -9.26
CA VAL A 8 16.74 20.92 -8.29
C VAL A 8 16.60 21.88 -7.11
N THR A 9 17.63 22.70 -6.84
CA THR A 9 17.65 23.62 -5.70
C THR A 9 16.87 24.92 -5.92
N HIS A 10 16.57 25.28 -7.16
CA HIS A 10 15.95 26.58 -7.49
C HIS A 10 14.44 26.50 -7.79
N ASP A 11 13.92 25.31 -8.13
CA ASP A 11 12.50 25.10 -8.47
C ASP A 11 12.05 23.69 -8.08
N LEU A 12 12.22 23.35 -6.80
CA LEU A 12 11.90 22.04 -6.25
C LEU A 12 10.41 21.71 -6.41
N GLU A 13 9.52 22.70 -6.30
CA GLU A 13 8.07 22.53 -6.43
C GLU A 13 7.68 22.08 -7.84
N SER A 14 8.26 22.65 -8.88
CA SER A 14 8.03 22.23 -10.27
C SER A 14 8.52 20.81 -10.53
N VAL A 15 9.66 20.43 -9.94
CA VAL A 15 10.18 19.05 -10.05
C VAL A 15 9.25 18.06 -9.37
N ILE A 16 8.76 18.38 -8.17
CA ILE A 16 7.80 17.55 -7.42
C ILE A 16 6.50 17.39 -8.22
N ARG A 17 5.99 18.47 -8.82
CA ARG A 17 4.79 18.44 -9.65
C ARG A 17 4.97 17.55 -10.88
N GLN A 18 6.09 17.66 -11.59
CA GLN A 18 6.39 16.81 -12.75
C GLN A 18 6.50 15.32 -12.39
N VAL A 19 7.04 15.00 -11.20
CA VAL A 19 7.11 13.63 -10.70
C VAL A 19 5.70 13.11 -10.37
N ASN A 20 4.89 13.91 -9.70
CA ASN A 20 3.49 13.58 -9.41
C ASN A 20 2.68 13.32 -10.67
N ASP A 21 2.79 14.20 -11.67
CA ASP A 21 2.07 14.05 -12.94
C ASP A 21 2.53 12.83 -13.74
N LYS A 22 3.84 12.55 -13.76
CA LYS A 22 4.42 11.46 -14.56
C LYS A 22 4.19 10.08 -13.95
N PHE A 23 4.19 9.97 -12.62
CA PHE A 23 4.14 8.70 -11.90
C PHE A 23 2.85 8.50 -11.10
N GLY A 24 1.90 9.44 -11.16
CA GLY A 24 0.65 9.38 -10.41
C GLY A 24 0.85 9.47 -8.89
N THR A 25 1.90 10.13 -8.43
CA THR A 25 2.22 10.28 -7.00
C THR A 25 1.62 11.56 -6.41
N SER A 26 1.68 11.72 -5.09
CA SER A 26 1.17 12.92 -4.39
C SER A 26 2.17 13.40 -3.33
N PHE A 27 3.40 13.66 -3.75
CA PHE A 27 4.39 14.36 -2.92
C PHE A 27 3.97 15.82 -2.71
N ALA A 28 4.21 16.37 -1.52
CA ALA A 28 3.82 17.74 -1.19
C ALA A 28 4.73 18.77 -1.88
N ASP A 29 4.13 19.75 -2.57
CA ASP A 29 4.78 20.94 -3.13
C ASP A 29 4.47 22.17 -2.25
N GLY A 30 5.37 22.50 -1.31
CA GLY A 30 5.26 23.70 -0.48
C GLY A 30 6.15 23.70 0.78
N PRO A 31 6.30 24.84 1.49
CA PRO A 31 7.09 24.92 2.71
C PRO A 31 6.49 23.99 3.77
N VAL A 32 7.34 23.12 4.35
CA VAL A 32 6.97 22.11 5.35
C VAL A 32 6.55 22.80 6.65
N LEU A 33 5.32 23.28 6.71
CA LEU A 33 4.66 23.74 7.92
C LEU A 33 4.44 22.51 8.79
N HIS A 34 5.37 22.23 9.72
CA HIS A 34 5.35 21.19 10.76
C HIS A 34 4.12 20.27 10.70
N GLU A 35 4.09 19.37 9.73
CA GLU A 35 2.99 18.42 9.61
C GLU A 35 3.06 17.52 10.83
N ARG A 36 1.93 17.36 11.54
CA ARG A 36 1.74 16.29 12.52
C ARG A 36 2.30 15.02 11.90
N LYS A 37 3.29 14.38 12.54
CA LYS A 37 3.95 13.17 12.05
C LYS A 37 2.90 12.23 11.49
N LYS A 38 2.74 12.20 10.17
CA LYS A 38 1.85 11.25 9.52
C LYS A 38 2.41 9.88 9.87
N PRO A 39 1.60 8.95 10.39
CA PRO A 39 2.07 7.60 10.64
C PRO A 39 2.71 7.09 9.34
N LEU A 40 3.93 6.56 9.46
CA LEU A 40 4.66 6.00 8.32
C LEU A 40 3.73 5.03 7.60
N GLY A 41 3.61 5.18 6.27
CA GLY A 41 2.86 4.22 5.47
C GLY A 41 3.40 2.81 5.67
N TRP A 42 2.57 1.78 5.45
CA TRP A 42 2.91 0.38 5.71
C TRP A 42 4.30 -0.02 5.20
N HIS A 43 4.63 0.34 3.96
CA HIS A 43 5.91 0.02 3.33
C HIS A 43 7.11 0.78 3.89
N ALA A 44 6.87 1.88 4.62
CA ALA A 44 7.90 2.70 5.25
C ALA A 44 8.14 2.34 6.73
N MET A 45 7.36 1.42 7.32
CA MET A 45 7.58 0.94 8.68
C MET A 45 8.81 0.01 8.79
N PRO A 46 9.49 -0.05 9.94
CA PRO A 46 10.54 -1.04 10.18
C PRO A 46 10.03 -2.48 9.99
N THR A 47 10.90 -3.39 9.56
CA THR A 47 10.53 -4.78 9.25
C THR A 47 9.96 -5.49 10.48
N GLU A 48 10.59 -5.32 11.63
CA GLU A 48 10.20 -5.93 12.90
C GLU A 48 8.78 -5.52 13.30
N LEU A 49 8.44 -4.24 13.07
CA LEU A 49 7.13 -3.69 13.40
C LEU A 49 6.06 -4.17 12.42
N ARG A 50 6.39 -4.30 11.13
CA ARG A 50 5.49 -4.94 10.16
C ARG A 50 5.21 -6.39 10.50
N ASP A 51 6.24 -7.13 10.88
CA ASP A 51 6.12 -8.56 11.18
C ASP A 51 5.30 -8.79 12.46
N GLN A 52 5.49 -7.94 13.48
CA GLN A 52 4.62 -7.92 14.65
C GLN A 52 3.15 -7.66 14.27
N ILE A 53 2.88 -6.63 13.46
CA ILE A 53 1.50 -6.31 13.04
C ILE A 53 0.88 -7.47 12.25
N LYS A 54 1.65 -8.10 11.35
CA LYS A 54 1.18 -9.29 10.62
C LYS A 54 0.80 -10.40 11.58
N GLN A 55 1.67 -10.70 12.55
CA GLN A 55 1.41 -11.75 13.53
C GLN A 55 0.13 -11.47 14.34
N GLU A 56 -0.04 -10.24 14.84
CA GLU A 56 -1.24 -9.85 15.58
C GLU A 56 -2.52 -9.98 14.74
N LEU A 57 -2.45 -9.60 13.46
CA LEU A 57 -3.55 -9.74 12.52
C LEU A 57 -3.87 -11.21 12.24
N ASP A 58 -2.86 -12.06 12.05
CA ASP A 58 -3.03 -13.49 11.78
C ASP A 58 -3.66 -14.21 12.98
N GLU A 59 -3.22 -13.89 14.20
CA GLU A 59 -3.79 -14.44 15.43
C GLU A 59 -5.25 -13.98 15.62
N GLY A 60 -5.52 -12.68 15.44
CA GLY A 60 -6.88 -12.12 15.54
C GLY A 60 -7.82 -12.66 14.48
N PHE A 61 -7.33 -12.86 13.26
CA PHE A 61 -8.09 -13.48 12.19
C PHE A 61 -8.39 -14.94 12.51
N SER A 62 -7.39 -15.73 12.91
CA SER A 62 -7.56 -17.14 13.25
C SER A 62 -8.57 -17.35 14.39
N ALA A 63 -8.49 -16.52 15.43
CA ALA A 63 -9.44 -16.51 16.53
C ALA A 63 -10.87 -16.18 16.05
N THR A 64 -11.04 -15.21 15.16
CA THR A 64 -12.35 -14.82 14.63
C THR A 64 -12.90 -15.86 13.67
N HIS A 65 -12.04 -16.46 12.84
CA HIS A 65 -12.37 -17.49 11.87
C HIS A 65 -12.93 -18.75 12.55
N SER A 66 -12.33 -19.16 13.66
CA SER A 66 -12.83 -20.31 14.44
C SER A 66 -14.20 -20.05 15.08
N LYS A 67 -14.50 -18.81 15.48
CA LYS A 67 -15.74 -18.47 16.20
C LYS A 67 -16.90 -18.05 15.30
N SER A 68 -16.63 -17.41 14.17
CA SER A 68 -17.66 -16.80 13.32
C SER A 68 -18.01 -17.67 12.11
N ALA A 69 -19.19 -18.30 12.14
CA ALA A 69 -19.71 -19.05 10.99
C ALA A 69 -19.95 -18.16 9.75
N LYS A 70 -20.35 -16.90 9.98
CA LYS A 70 -20.55 -15.92 8.90
C LYS A 70 -19.23 -15.59 8.19
N LEU A 71 -18.15 -15.39 8.96
CA LEU A 71 -16.83 -15.13 8.38
C LEU A 71 -16.35 -16.30 7.53
N ARG A 72 -16.49 -17.54 8.02
CA ARG A 72 -16.15 -18.74 7.24
C ARG A 72 -16.92 -18.85 5.94
N SER A 73 -18.23 -18.59 5.97
CA SER A 73 -19.06 -18.62 4.76
C SER A 73 -18.65 -17.55 3.74
N LEU A 74 -18.32 -16.34 4.20
CA LEU A 74 -17.86 -15.27 3.32
C LEU A 74 -16.50 -15.59 2.69
N LEU A 75 -15.57 -16.13 3.49
CA LEU A 75 -14.26 -16.56 2.98
C LEU A 75 -14.36 -17.67 1.95
N SER A 76 -15.21 -18.67 2.18
CA SER A 76 -15.46 -19.72 1.19
C SER A 76 -15.91 -19.13 -0.14
N LYS A 77 -16.91 -18.24 -0.12
CA LYS A 77 -17.42 -17.59 -1.34
C LYS A 77 -16.37 -16.74 -2.05
N ALA A 78 -15.53 -16.04 -1.27
CA ALA A 78 -14.45 -15.23 -1.82
C ALA A 78 -13.39 -16.10 -2.50
N ASN A 79 -13.04 -17.23 -1.90
CA ASN A 79 -12.11 -18.20 -2.49
C ASN A 79 -12.71 -18.82 -3.77
N ASP A 80 -13.97 -19.23 -3.74
CA ASP A 80 -14.65 -19.80 -4.92
C ASP A 80 -14.62 -18.81 -6.10
N LEU A 81 -14.90 -17.52 -5.84
CA LEU A 81 -14.86 -16.47 -6.87
C LEU A 81 -13.44 -16.23 -7.39
N HIS A 82 -12.44 -16.24 -6.50
CA HIS A 82 -11.05 -16.07 -6.88
C HIS A 82 -10.58 -17.20 -7.79
N ASP A 83 -10.92 -18.45 -7.46
CA ASP A 83 -10.59 -19.61 -8.27
C ASP A 83 -11.28 -19.56 -9.64
N GLU A 84 -12.53 -19.08 -9.69
CA GLU A 84 -13.23 -18.85 -10.96
C GLU A 84 -12.51 -17.79 -11.81
N ILE A 85 -12.07 -16.68 -11.21
CA ILE A 85 -11.32 -15.62 -11.90
C ILE A 85 -9.99 -16.15 -12.45
N ILE A 86 -9.24 -16.92 -11.66
CA ILE A 86 -8.00 -17.56 -12.12
C ILE A 86 -8.28 -18.51 -13.28
N ALA A 87 -9.31 -19.36 -13.16
CA ALA A 87 -9.66 -20.29 -14.22
C ALA A 87 -10.10 -19.58 -15.51
N VAL A 88 -10.73 -18.40 -15.42
CA VAL A 88 -11.01 -17.55 -16.60
C VAL A 88 -9.71 -16.99 -17.16
N HIS A 89 -8.83 -16.44 -16.33
CA HIS A 89 -7.54 -15.88 -16.75
C HIS A 89 -6.70 -16.92 -17.51
N ASP A 90 -6.54 -18.11 -16.94
CA ASP A 90 -5.73 -19.20 -17.51
C ASP A 90 -6.31 -19.78 -18.81
N ARG A 91 -7.61 -19.59 -19.07
CA ARG A 91 -8.25 -19.99 -20.34
C ARG A 91 -8.06 -18.97 -21.46
N HIS A 92 -7.71 -17.73 -21.12
CA HIS A 92 -7.64 -16.59 -22.04
C HIS A 92 -6.22 -16.02 -22.21
N CYS A 93 -5.22 -16.63 -21.57
CA CYS A 93 -3.79 -16.35 -21.74
C CYS A 93 -3.08 -17.60 -22.28
#